data_AF-A0A1Y4UBB7-F1
#
_entry.id   AF-A0A1Y4UBB7-F1
#
_cell.length_a   1.000
_cell.length_b   1.000
_cell.length_c   1.000
_cell.angle_alpha   90.00
_cell.angle_beta   90.00
_cell.angle_gamma   90.00
#
_symmetry.space_group_name_H-M   'P 1'
#
loop_
_entity.id
_entity.type
_entity.pdbx_description
1 polymer ?
#
loop_
_entity_poly.entity_id
_entity_poly.type
_entity_poly.pdbx_seq_one_letter_code
_entity_poly.pdbx_strand_id
1 'polypeptide(L)'
;MHQTNSRTIKLDQNGTVTLNQVAINVTAKDFANPAVVAWYDRETNVNVTSGNITLDAGSDAGKMNVAQFVAAAENKYVARNNAGDKHNSQSSTISYSNNIKEALKAMNIDIDANGWFVAPKSFTFEMTASANNNDASAKLPITVTVPNGKDVTPATVPSQSKTIMHNAYVYKTSKKRANKVVLKKGTEVTTYGGAYTFKNGKKYYKIGADTKKTYVKVANFE
;
A
#
# COMPACT_ATOMS: atom_id res chain seq x y z
N MET A 1 4.25 22.30 3.87
CA MET A 1 4.33 23.16 5.07
C MET A 1 3.23 24.19 4.96
N HIS A 2 2.28 24.23 5.90
CA HIS A 2 1.32 25.34 5.98
C HIS A 2 2.06 26.54 6.57
N GLN A 3 2.32 27.57 5.77
CA GLN A 3 2.84 28.84 6.30
C GLN A 3 1.67 29.62 6.89
N THR A 4 1.68 29.84 8.20
CA THR A 4 0.72 30.72 8.87
C THR A 4 1.31 32.12 8.94
N ASN A 5 0.84 33.02 8.07
CA ASN A 5 1.18 34.43 8.15
C ASN A 5 0.32 35.09 9.23
N SER A 6 0.87 35.23 10.44
CA SER A 6 0.17 35.90 11.54
C SER A 6 0.57 37.38 11.60
N ARG A 7 -0.40 38.28 11.80
CA ARG A 7 -0.16 39.71 12.04
C ARG A 7 -0.95 40.19 13.25
N THR A 8 -0.29 40.96 14.09
CA THR A 8 -0.92 41.65 15.23
C THR A 8 -1.49 42.97 14.76
N ILE A 9 -2.77 43.21 15.07
CA ILE A 9 -3.50 44.43 14.71
C ILE A 9 -4.10 45.05 15.97
N LYS A 10 -4.19 46.38 16.00
CA LYS A 10 -4.83 47.15 17.08
C LYS A 10 -6.27 47.44 16.69
N LEU A 11 -7.19 47.21 17.62
CA LEU A 11 -8.59 47.59 17.49
C LEU A 11 -8.77 49.06 17.86
N ASP A 12 -9.80 49.70 17.30
CA ASP A 12 -10.26 51.00 17.74
C ASP A 12 -11.05 50.91 19.06
N GLN A 13 -11.46 52.08 19.57
CA GLN A 13 -12.23 52.21 20.82
C GLN A 13 -13.59 51.48 20.80
N ASN A 14 -14.07 51.09 19.62
CA ASN A 14 -15.31 50.35 19.44
C ASN A 14 -15.06 48.85 19.18
N GLY A 15 -13.81 48.38 19.30
CA GLY A 15 -13.43 46.99 19.05
C GLY A 15 -13.33 46.63 17.56
N THR A 16 -13.30 47.61 16.66
CA THR A 16 -13.27 47.40 15.20
C THR A 16 -11.86 47.63 14.65
N VAL A 17 -11.54 47.02 13.51
CA VAL A 17 -10.29 47.26 12.78
C VAL A 17 -10.59 47.58 11.32
N THR A 18 -9.98 48.64 10.80
CA THR A 18 -10.04 48.96 9.37
C THR A 18 -8.77 48.47 8.69
N LEU A 19 -8.91 47.53 7.75
CA LEU A 19 -7.82 47.04 6.93
C LEU A 19 -7.99 47.60 5.52
N ASN A 20 -7.06 48.46 5.08
CA ASN A 20 -7.12 49.08 3.74
C ASN A 20 -7.04 48.04 2.62
N GLN A 21 -6.39 46.89 2.87
CA GLN A 21 -6.30 45.76 1.94
C GLN A 21 -6.04 44.46 2.71
N VAL A 22 -6.69 43.38 2.28
CA VAL A 22 -6.40 42.00 2.74
C VAL A 22 -6.03 41.18 1.51
N ALA A 23 -4.82 40.63 1.47
CA ALA A 23 -4.37 39.71 0.43
C ALA A 23 -4.28 38.29 1.00
N ILE A 24 -5.02 37.35 0.41
CA ILE A 24 -5.00 35.94 0.76
C ILE A 24 -4.55 35.15 -0.46
N ASN A 25 -3.42 34.46 -0.36
CA ASN A 25 -2.98 33.54 -1.40
C ASN A 25 -3.75 32.23 -1.25
N VAL A 26 -4.73 32.00 -2.13
CA VAL A 26 -5.45 30.73 -2.23
C VAL A 26 -5.01 30.00 -3.50
N THR A 27 -4.73 28.72 -3.39
CA THR A 27 -4.56 27.86 -4.55
C THR A 27 -5.92 27.26 -4.89
N ALA A 28 -6.57 27.79 -5.93
CA ALA A 28 -7.81 27.22 -6.44
C ALA A 28 -7.52 25.93 -7.21
N LYS A 29 -8.29 24.87 -6.94
CA LYS A 29 -8.29 23.64 -7.73
C LYS A 29 -9.46 23.68 -8.71
N ASP A 30 -9.23 23.24 -9.93
CA ASP A 30 -10.28 23.12 -10.94
C ASP A 30 -10.85 21.70 -10.93
N PHE A 31 -11.92 21.50 -10.17
CA PHE A 31 -12.62 20.22 -10.08
C PHE A 31 -13.54 19.94 -11.28
N ALA A 32 -13.78 20.93 -12.14
CA ALA A 32 -14.51 20.74 -13.39
C ALA A 32 -13.60 20.22 -14.52
N ASN A 33 -12.29 20.16 -14.27
CA ASN A 33 -11.29 19.71 -15.23
C ASN A 33 -11.38 18.18 -15.48
N PRO A 34 -11.67 17.74 -16.72
CA PRO A 34 -11.77 16.31 -17.06
C PRO A 34 -10.40 15.62 -17.17
N ALA A 35 -9.28 16.34 -16.97
CA ALA A 35 -7.95 15.81 -17.17
C ALA A 35 -7.63 14.66 -16.21
N VAL A 36 -7.12 13.57 -16.79
CA VAL A 36 -6.75 12.35 -16.07
C VAL A 36 -5.23 12.24 -15.99
N VAL A 37 -4.75 11.75 -14.85
CA VAL A 37 -3.35 11.33 -14.75
C VAL A 37 -3.24 9.93 -15.35
N ALA A 38 -2.34 9.76 -16.30
CA ALA A 38 -2.03 8.45 -16.88
C ALA A 38 -0.51 8.23 -16.87
N TRP A 39 -0.12 6.97 -16.74
CA TRP A 39 1.28 6.55 -16.75
C TRP A 39 1.70 6.18 -18.15
N TYR A 40 2.93 6.54 -18.49
CA TYR A 40 3.53 6.25 -19.78
C TYR A 40 4.91 5.65 -19.58
N ASP A 41 5.25 4.68 -20.40
CA ASP A 41 6.63 4.26 -20.59
C ASP A 41 7.39 5.37 -21.34
N ARG A 42 8.53 5.80 -20.81
CA ARG A 42 9.28 6.96 -21.32
C ARG A 42 9.96 6.68 -22.65
N GLU A 43 10.34 5.43 -22.90
CA GLU A 43 11.03 5.02 -24.12
C GLU A 43 10.05 4.93 -25.29
N THR A 44 8.94 4.23 -25.07
CA THR A 44 7.93 3.98 -26.11
C THR A 44 6.86 5.06 -26.19
N ASN A 45 6.73 5.88 -25.16
CA ASN A 45 5.69 6.89 -24.99
C ASN A 45 4.25 6.31 -24.98
N VAL A 46 4.11 5.02 -24.70
CA VAL A 46 2.83 4.30 -24.66
C VAL A 46 2.23 4.36 -23.25
N ASN A 47 0.91 4.49 -23.17
CA ASN A 47 0.17 4.42 -21.90
C ASN A 47 0.31 3.01 -21.30
N VAL A 48 0.71 2.95 -20.03
CA VAL A 48 0.90 1.69 -19.29
C VAL A 48 0.04 1.66 -18.03
N THR A 49 -0.48 0.48 -17.72
CA THR A 49 -1.25 0.21 -16.50
C THR A 49 -0.49 -0.65 -15.48
N SER A 50 0.70 -1.11 -15.85
CA SER A 50 1.68 -1.78 -15.00
C SER A 50 3.09 -1.57 -15.54
N GLY A 51 4.10 -1.76 -14.68
CA GLY A 51 5.50 -1.61 -15.05
C GLY A 51 6.35 -2.80 -14.61
N ASN A 52 7.47 -3.01 -15.31
CA ASN A 52 8.45 -4.04 -15.00
C ASN A 52 9.86 -3.44 -14.99
N ILE A 53 10.63 -3.77 -13.96
CA ILE A 53 12.02 -3.34 -13.79
C ILE A 53 12.86 -4.56 -13.42
N THR A 54 14.04 -4.66 -14.00
CA THR A 54 15.06 -5.65 -13.61
C THR A 54 16.29 -4.91 -13.14
N LEU A 55 16.77 -5.22 -11.94
CA LEU A 55 18.03 -4.69 -11.41
C LEU A 55 18.80 -5.83 -10.75
N ASP A 56 20.12 -5.86 -10.91
CA ASP A 56 20.97 -6.80 -10.20
C ASP A 56 21.44 -6.20 -8.87
N ALA A 57 21.37 -6.98 -7.80
CA ALA A 57 21.94 -6.61 -6.51
C ALA A 57 23.47 -6.54 -6.58
N GLY A 58 24.06 -5.60 -5.84
CA GLY A 58 25.50 -5.48 -5.72
C GLY A 58 26.13 -6.66 -4.97
N SER A 59 27.47 -6.73 -5.00
CA SER A 59 28.25 -7.80 -4.34
C SER A 59 28.14 -7.83 -2.81
N ASP A 60 27.58 -6.80 -2.18
CA ASP A 60 27.39 -6.69 -0.72
C ASP A 60 26.19 -7.53 -0.23
N ALA A 61 26.36 -8.86 -0.22
CA ALA A 61 25.42 -9.83 0.34
C ALA A 61 23.98 -9.79 -0.22
N GLY A 62 23.77 -9.18 -1.40
CA GLY A 62 22.44 -9.00 -2.00
C GLY A 62 21.68 -7.79 -1.43
N LYS A 63 22.36 -6.86 -0.77
CA LYS A 63 21.75 -5.61 -0.30
C LYS A 63 21.51 -4.64 -1.45
N MET A 64 20.37 -3.98 -1.38
CA MET A 64 19.98 -2.89 -2.28
C MET A 64 19.29 -1.79 -1.47
N ASN A 65 19.21 -0.59 -2.03
CA ASN A 65 18.55 0.55 -1.41
C ASN A 65 17.22 0.84 -2.10
N VAL A 66 16.20 1.17 -1.32
CA VAL A 66 14.87 1.60 -1.80
C VAL A 66 14.98 2.66 -2.91
N ALA A 67 15.88 3.63 -2.76
CA ALA A 67 16.05 4.72 -3.72
C ALA A 67 16.45 4.24 -5.12
N GLN A 68 17.19 3.12 -5.24
CA GLN A 68 17.61 2.57 -6.54
C GLN A 68 16.40 2.12 -7.36
N PHE A 69 15.42 1.49 -6.73
CA PHE A 69 14.20 1.02 -7.39
C PHE A 69 13.26 2.16 -7.75
N VAL A 70 13.13 3.16 -6.87
CA VAL A 70 12.34 4.37 -7.14
C VAL A 70 12.94 5.14 -8.32
N ALA A 71 14.26 5.35 -8.33
CA ALA A 71 14.95 6.02 -9.42
C ALA A 71 14.83 5.24 -10.74
N ALA A 72 14.98 3.91 -10.72
CA ALA A 72 14.79 3.08 -11.90
C ALA A 72 13.35 3.19 -12.45
N ALA A 73 12.35 3.22 -11.56
CA ALA A 73 10.96 3.39 -11.94
C ALA A 73 10.69 4.77 -12.53
N GLU A 74 11.17 5.83 -11.91
CA GLU A 74 11.02 7.21 -12.38
C GLU A 74 11.80 7.48 -13.68
N ASN A 75 12.89 6.75 -13.94
CA ASN A 75 13.64 6.81 -15.19
C ASN A 75 12.95 6.08 -16.35
N LYS A 76 12.13 5.06 -16.05
CA LYS A 76 11.42 4.27 -17.07
C LYS A 76 9.98 4.74 -17.30
N TYR A 77 9.32 5.23 -16.26
CA TYR A 77 7.93 5.62 -16.29
C TYR A 77 7.73 7.09 -15.93
N VAL A 78 6.73 7.71 -16.54
CA VAL A 78 6.34 9.08 -16.26
C VAL A 78 4.82 9.18 -16.22
N ALA A 79 4.30 9.90 -15.23
CA ALA A 79 2.89 10.25 -15.23
C ALA A 79 2.69 11.61 -15.91
N ARG A 80 1.65 11.72 -16.73
CA ARG A 80 1.26 12.95 -17.39
C ARG A 80 -0.20 13.24 -17.10
N ASN A 81 -0.51 14.50 -16.83
CA ASN A 81 -1.88 14.99 -16.77
C ASN A 81 -2.27 15.43 -18.18
N ASN A 82 -2.84 14.52 -18.96
CA ASN A 82 -3.34 14.88 -20.29
C ASN A 82 -4.78 15.37 -20.13
N ALA A 83 -5.00 16.67 -20.33
CA ALA A 83 -6.26 17.12 -20.90
C ALA A 83 -6.29 16.61 -22.34
N GLY A 84 -7.38 15.99 -22.80
CA GLY A 84 -7.47 15.33 -24.10
C GLY A 84 -7.17 16.18 -25.36
N ASP A 85 -6.73 17.44 -25.21
CA ASP A 85 -6.42 18.36 -26.29
C ASP A 85 -4.95 18.80 -26.31
N LYS A 86 -4.32 18.66 -27.49
CA LYS A 86 -2.92 19.04 -27.77
C LYS A 86 -2.63 20.54 -27.62
N HIS A 87 -3.65 21.38 -27.43
CA HIS A 87 -3.55 22.83 -27.24
C HIS A 87 -3.62 23.27 -25.76
N ASN A 88 -3.82 22.32 -24.85
CA ASN A 88 -3.97 22.59 -23.42
C ASN A 88 -2.84 21.89 -22.64
N SER A 89 -1.59 22.29 -22.91
CA SER A 89 -0.45 21.93 -22.06
C SER A 89 -0.67 22.58 -20.69
N GLN A 90 -1.42 21.92 -19.81
CA GLN A 90 -1.71 22.49 -18.51
C GLN A 90 -0.46 22.47 -17.65
N SER A 91 -0.21 23.62 -17.01
CA SER A 91 0.82 23.80 -15.99
C SER A 91 0.38 23.08 -14.70
N SER A 92 0.31 21.76 -14.74
CA SER A 92 0.10 20.92 -13.56
C SER A 92 1.44 20.33 -13.13
N THR A 93 1.76 20.45 -11.85
CA THR A 93 2.90 19.73 -11.27
C THR A 93 2.42 18.36 -10.82
N ILE A 94 3.05 17.31 -11.34
CA ILE A 94 2.84 15.94 -10.86
C ILE A 94 3.76 15.70 -9.66
N SER A 95 3.16 15.27 -8.55
CA SER A 95 3.89 14.77 -7.38
C SER A 95 3.87 13.25 -7.38
N TYR A 96 4.99 12.63 -6.95
CA TYR A 96 5.14 11.19 -6.87
C TYR A 96 5.25 10.71 -5.42
N SER A 97 4.66 9.55 -5.15
CA SER A 97 4.88 8.77 -3.94
C SER A 97 4.92 7.28 -4.27
N ASN A 98 5.35 6.44 -3.32
CA ASN A 98 5.38 4.99 -3.50
C ASN A 98 5.15 4.28 -2.16
N ASN A 99 4.81 2.99 -2.21
CA ASN A 99 4.59 2.14 -1.03
C ASN A 99 5.65 1.03 -0.89
N ILE A 100 6.85 1.23 -1.44
CA ILE A 100 7.86 0.16 -1.53
C ILE A 100 8.27 -0.38 -0.15
N LYS A 101 8.35 0.48 0.87
CA LYS A 101 8.70 0.06 2.22
C LYS A 101 7.63 -0.83 2.83
N GLU A 102 6.36 -0.48 2.61
CA GLU A 102 5.19 -1.25 3.04
C GLU A 102 5.13 -2.59 2.30
N ALA A 103 5.39 -2.61 1.00
CA ALA A 103 5.41 -3.82 0.19
C ALA A 103 6.51 -4.81 0.65
N LEU A 104 7.72 -4.31 0.88
CA LEU A 104 8.84 -5.12 1.40
C LEU A 104 8.56 -5.63 2.82
N LYS A 105 8.03 -4.79 3.71
CA LYS A 105 7.61 -5.22 5.07
C LYS A 105 6.52 -6.28 5.04
N ALA A 106 5.56 -6.19 4.11
CA ALA A 106 4.53 -7.22 3.93
C ALA A 106 5.12 -8.58 3.52
N MET A 107 6.32 -8.58 2.93
CA MET A 107 7.09 -9.78 2.61
C MET A 107 8.04 -10.21 3.74
N ASN A 108 7.93 -9.59 4.92
CA ASN A 108 8.81 -9.83 6.08
C ASN A 108 10.29 -9.50 5.80
N ILE A 109 10.51 -8.48 4.97
CA ILE A 109 11.85 -7.97 4.64
C ILE A 109 12.10 -6.74 5.50
N ASP A 110 13.15 -6.81 6.31
CA ASP A 110 13.59 -5.69 7.13
C ASP A 110 14.33 -4.65 6.28
N ILE A 111 14.08 -3.39 6.60
CA ILE A 111 14.67 -2.23 5.94
C ILE A 111 15.31 -1.37 7.05
N ASP A 112 16.57 -1.03 6.89
CA ASP A 112 17.26 -0.19 7.86
C ASP A 112 16.82 1.29 7.74
N ALA A 113 17.30 2.12 8.67
CA ALA A 113 16.97 3.55 8.73
C ALA A 113 17.40 4.30 7.45
N ASN A 114 18.42 3.82 6.76
CA ASN A 114 18.99 4.41 5.55
C ASN A 114 18.32 3.86 4.27
N GLY A 115 17.33 2.96 4.40
CA GLY A 115 16.59 2.39 3.28
C GLY A 115 17.26 1.18 2.63
N TRP A 116 18.28 0.60 3.24
CA TRP A 116 18.90 -0.63 2.74
C TRP A 116 18.16 -1.86 3.23
N PHE A 117 18.09 -2.87 2.37
CA PHE A 117 17.47 -4.17 2.64
C PHE A 117 18.12 -5.26 1.80
N VAL A 118 17.94 -6.52 2.20
CA VAL A 118 18.35 -7.67 1.37
C VAL A 118 17.25 -7.91 0.33
N ALA A 119 17.59 -7.75 -0.95
CA ALA A 119 16.60 -7.78 -2.01
C ALA A 119 16.04 -9.19 -2.24
N PRO A 120 14.70 -9.37 -2.33
CA PRO A 120 14.11 -10.63 -2.74
C PRO A 120 14.28 -10.82 -4.25
N LYS A 121 14.19 -12.06 -4.75
CA LYS A 121 14.21 -12.33 -6.21
C LYS A 121 13.16 -11.54 -6.99
N SER A 122 12.02 -11.25 -6.38
CA SER A 122 11.00 -10.39 -6.95
C SER A 122 10.11 -9.80 -5.87
N PHE A 123 9.60 -8.59 -6.13
CA PHE A 123 8.57 -7.94 -5.33
C PHE A 123 7.78 -6.96 -6.20
N THR A 124 6.59 -6.58 -5.76
CA THR A 124 5.77 -5.56 -6.45
C THR A 124 5.51 -4.40 -5.50
N PHE A 125 5.67 -3.17 -5.98
CA PHE A 125 5.26 -1.96 -5.27
C PHE A 125 4.41 -1.08 -6.19
N GLU A 126 3.64 -0.16 -5.64
CA GLU A 126 2.88 0.85 -6.37
C GLU A 126 3.59 2.20 -6.33
N MET A 127 3.78 2.80 -7.50
CA MET A 127 3.95 4.24 -7.61
C MET A 127 2.60 4.92 -7.69
N THR A 128 2.47 6.09 -7.08
CA THR A 128 1.28 6.95 -7.16
C THR A 128 1.71 8.31 -7.68
N ALA A 129 0.99 8.81 -8.69
CA ALA A 129 1.13 10.15 -9.22
C ALA A 129 -0.12 10.95 -8.88
N SER A 130 0.04 12.22 -8.51
CA SER A 130 -1.07 13.11 -8.21
C SER A 130 -0.84 14.49 -8.82
N ALA A 131 -1.85 15.02 -9.49
CA ALA A 131 -1.85 16.35 -10.06
C ALA A 131 -2.34 17.38 -9.04
N ASN A 132 -1.61 18.49 -8.91
CA ASN A 132 -1.91 19.54 -7.93
C ASN A 132 -3.14 20.40 -8.27
N ASN A 133 -3.52 20.46 -9.55
CA ASN A 133 -4.54 21.38 -10.05
C ASN A 133 -5.97 20.83 -10.01
N ASN A 134 -6.15 19.50 -10.01
CA ASN A 134 -7.48 18.87 -10.06
C ASN A 134 -7.63 17.60 -9.20
N ASP A 135 -6.67 17.30 -8.32
CA ASP A 135 -6.63 16.08 -7.50
C ASP A 135 -6.69 14.75 -8.27
N ALA A 136 -6.52 14.79 -9.59
CA ALA A 136 -6.43 13.58 -10.39
C ALA A 136 -5.21 12.78 -9.93
N SER A 137 -5.40 11.47 -9.73
CA SER A 137 -4.33 10.57 -9.31
C SER A 137 -4.42 9.25 -10.04
N ALA A 138 -3.27 8.62 -10.24
CA ALA A 138 -3.16 7.30 -10.84
C ALA A 138 -2.07 6.50 -10.18
N LYS A 139 -2.28 5.19 -10.11
CA LYS A 139 -1.32 4.24 -9.55
C LYS A 139 -0.75 3.36 -10.64
N LEU A 140 0.52 3.02 -10.49
CA LEU A 140 1.23 2.10 -11.36
C LEU A 140 1.85 0.99 -10.51
N PRO A 141 1.30 -0.23 -10.53
CA PRO A 141 1.97 -1.38 -9.94
C PRO A 141 3.21 -1.72 -10.77
N ILE A 142 4.35 -1.79 -10.10
CA ILE A 142 5.65 -2.09 -10.69
C ILE A 142 6.16 -3.40 -10.10
N THR A 143 6.34 -4.39 -10.96
CA THR A 143 7.02 -5.64 -10.60
C THR A 143 8.51 -5.48 -10.80
N VAL A 144 9.26 -5.74 -9.74
CA VAL A 144 10.72 -5.74 -9.75
C VAL A 144 11.19 -7.19 -9.79
N THR A 145 12.14 -7.45 -10.67
CA THR A 145 12.89 -8.70 -10.72
C THR A 145 14.34 -8.41 -10.33
N VAL A 146 14.87 -9.17 -9.39
CA VAL A 146 16.26 -9.12 -8.96
C VAL A 146 16.84 -10.52 -9.23
N PRO A 147 17.48 -10.76 -10.39
CA PRO A 147 17.90 -12.10 -10.80
C PRO A 147 18.78 -12.82 -9.77
N ASN A 148 19.66 -12.06 -9.11
CA ASN A 148 20.55 -12.52 -8.05
C ASN A 148 20.01 -12.23 -6.63
N GLY A 149 18.73 -11.88 -6.51
CA GLY A 149 18.05 -11.65 -5.24
C GLY A 149 17.94 -12.92 -4.39
N LYS A 150 17.69 -12.73 -3.11
CA LYS A 150 17.52 -13.85 -2.17
C LYS A 150 16.11 -14.42 -2.26
N ASP A 151 15.99 -15.73 -2.04
CA ASP A 151 14.70 -16.35 -1.81
C ASP A 151 14.12 -15.80 -0.51
N VAL A 152 12.90 -15.27 -0.59
CA VAL A 152 12.15 -14.88 0.60
C VAL A 152 11.23 -15.99 1.01
N THR A 153 11.24 -16.30 2.30
CA THR A 153 10.13 -17.00 2.94
C THR A 153 9.06 -15.94 3.21
N PRO A 154 7.88 -15.99 2.56
CA PRO A 154 6.80 -15.05 2.89
C PRO A 154 6.50 -15.13 4.38
N ALA A 155 6.01 -14.03 4.98
CA ALA A 155 5.59 -13.99 6.38
C ALA A 155 4.78 -15.26 6.73
N THR A 156 5.41 -16.17 7.47
CA THR A 156 4.71 -17.36 7.93
C THR A 156 3.82 -16.88 9.06
N VAL A 157 2.50 -16.87 8.85
CA VAL A 157 1.55 -16.55 9.92
C VAL A 157 1.92 -17.47 11.10
N PRO A 158 2.24 -16.93 12.29
CA PRO A 158 2.67 -17.73 13.44
C PRO A 158 1.72 -18.90 13.62
N SER A 159 2.25 -20.11 13.58
CA SER A 159 1.43 -21.30 13.61
C SER A 159 1.65 -22.07 14.91
N GLN A 160 0.58 -22.69 15.39
CA GLN A 160 0.62 -23.51 16.59
C GLN A 160 -0.24 -24.75 16.35
N SER A 161 0.32 -25.94 16.58
CA SER A 161 -0.49 -27.17 16.63
C SER A 161 -1.37 -27.14 17.88
N LYS A 162 -2.67 -27.40 17.70
CA LYS A 162 -3.64 -27.51 18.80
C LYS A 162 -4.50 -28.76 18.59
N THR A 163 -4.77 -29.46 19.68
CA THR A 163 -5.63 -30.65 19.66
C THR A 163 -7.09 -30.25 19.83
N ILE A 164 -7.96 -30.83 19.02
CA ILE A 164 -9.42 -30.64 19.13
C ILE A 164 -9.92 -31.41 20.36
N MET A 165 -10.52 -30.68 21.31
CA MET A 165 -11.09 -31.23 22.54
C MET A 165 -12.56 -31.64 22.39
N HIS A 166 -13.27 -31.00 21.45
CA HIS A 166 -14.66 -31.30 21.10
C HIS A 166 -14.85 -31.38 19.58
N ASN A 167 -15.65 -32.34 19.09
CA ASN A 167 -15.96 -32.46 17.66
C ASN A 167 -16.34 -31.10 17.05
N ALA A 168 -15.65 -30.69 15.99
CA ALA A 168 -15.66 -29.34 15.50
C ALA A 168 -16.04 -29.25 14.02
N TYR A 169 -16.82 -28.22 13.68
CA TYR A 169 -17.05 -27.82 12.29
C TYR A 169 -16.08 -26.73 11.86
N VAL A 170 -15.76 -26.70 10.56
CA VAL A 170 -14.99 -25.61 9.95
C VAL A 170 -15.94 -24.56 9.39
N TYR A 171 -15.67 -23.28 9.68
CA TYR A 171 -16.50 -22.13 9.34
C TYR A 171 -15.83 -21.21 8.32
N LYS A 172 -16.65 -20.62 7.43
CA LYS A 172 -16.27 -19.53 6.53
C LYS A 172 -16.58 -18.17 7.14
N THR A 173 -17.68 -18.11 7.88
CA THR A 173 -18.20 -16.94 8.60
C THR A 173 -18.94 -17.41 9.86
N SER A 174 -19.42 -16.50 10.71
CA SER A 174 -20.25 -16.84 11.89
C SER A 174 -21.54 -17.59 11.57
N LYS A 175 -22.04 -17.50 10.33
CA LYS A 175 -23.34 -18.08 9.92
C LYS A 175 -23.20 -19.24 8.93
N LYS A 176 -22.01 -19.48 8.36
CA LYS A 176 -21.82 -20.46 7.28
C LYS A 176 -20.60 -21.34 7.51
N ARG A 177 -20.80 -22.66 7.40
CA ARG A 177 -19.71 -23.66 7.39
C ARG A 177 -18.90 -23.53 6.11
N ALA A 178 -17.59 -23.77 6.20
CA ALA A 178 -16.70 -23.74 5.04
C ALA A 178 -16.92 -24.96 4.14
N ASN A 179 -17.20 -26.11 4.73
CA ASN A 179 -17.43 -27.38 4.06
C ASN A 179 -18.25 -28.33 4.97
N LYS A 180 -18.42 -29.59 4.58
CA LYS A 180 -19.10 -30.64 5.37
C LYS A 180 -18.15 -31.39 6.31
N VAL A 181 -16.88 -31.00 6.41
CA VAL A 181 -15.88 -31.69 7.23
C VAL A 181 -16.17 -31.48 8.72
N VAL A 182 -16.05 -32.57 9.48
CA VAL A 182 -16.09 -32.56 10.95
C VAL A 182 -14.73 -33.03 11.44
N LEU A 183 -14.04 -32.16 12.17
CA LEU A 183 -12.80 -32.51 12.86
C LEU A 183 -13.18 -33.24 14.14
N LYS A 184 -12.63 -34.43 14.34
CA LYS A 184 -12.98 -35.27 15.49
C LYS A 184 -12.12 -34.89 16.70
N LYS A 185 -12.64 -35.17 17.90
CA LYS A 185 -11.85 -35.06 19.13
C LYS A 185 -10.54 -35.85 19.00
N GLY A 186 -9.45 -35.25 19.48
CA GLY A 186 -8.09 -35.80 19.38
C GLY A 186 -7.37 -35.49 18.08
N THR A 187 -8.04 -34.92 17.07
CA THR A 187 -7.36 -34.45 15.86
C THR A 187 -6.48 -33.24 16.17
N GLU A 188 -5.21 -33.32 15.80
CA GLU A 188 -4.32 -32.15 15.79
C GLU A 188 -4.60 -31.26 14.60
N VAL A 189 -4.63 -29.95 14.83
CA VAL A 189 -4.90 -28.94 13.82
C VAL A 189 -3.92 -27.80 13.99
N THR A 190 -3.22 -27.46 12.92
CA THR A 190 -2.38 -26.27 12.86
C THR A 190 -3.27 -25.03 12.79
N THR A 191 -3.17 -24.17 13.79
CA THR A 191 -3.79 -22.86 13.82
C THR A 191 -2.81 -21.80 13.35
N TYR A 192 -3.31 -20.75 12.70
CA TYR A 192 -2.50 -19.66 12.14
C TYR A 192 -2.96 -18.32 12.72
N GLY A 193 -2.04 -17.65 13.41
CA GLY A 193 -2.22 -16.32 13.98
C GLY A 193 -3.05 -16.31 15.25
N GLY A 194 -3.37 -15.10 15.72
CA GLY A 194 -4.26 -14.89 16.87
C GLY A 194 -5.70 -15.29 16.58
N ALA A 195 -6.50 -15.46 17.64
CA ALA A 195 -7.92 -15.74 17.50
C ALA A 195 -8.66 -14.55 16.87
N TYR A 196 -9.52 -14.83 15.89
CA TYR A 196 -10.39 -13.87 15.22
C TYR A 196 -11.80 -13.89 15.81
N THR A 197 -12.35 -12.71 16.11
CA THR A 197 -13.72 -12.57 16.62
C THR A 197 -14.68 -12.34 15.45
N PHE A 198 -15.57 -13.29 15.18
CA PHE A 198 -16.62 -13.05 14.19
C PHE A 198 -17.70 -12.09 14.72
N LYS A 199 -18.56 -11.58 13.82
CA LYS A 199 -19.71 -10.71 14.14
C LYS A 199 -20.69 -11.26 15.19
N ASN A 200 -20.62 -12.55 15.52
CA ASN A 200 -21.42 -13.17 16.58
C ASN A 200 -20.75 -13.08 17.97
N GLY A 201 -19.64 -12.34 18.11
CA GLY A 201 -18.89 -12.18 19.35
C GLY A 201 -18.04 -13.39 19.77
N LYS A 202 -18.03 -14.48 18.99
CA LYS A 202 -17.28 -15.69 19.34
C LYS A 202 -15.91 -15.68 18.67
N LYS A 203 -14.91 -16.23 19.35
CA LYS A 203 -13.52 -16.33 18.86
C LYS A 203 -13.29 -17.62 18.06
N TYR A 204 -12.48 -17.52 17.01
CA TYR A 204 -12.13 -18.61 16.11
C TYR A 204 -10.66 -18.56 15.70
N TYR A 205 -10.00 -19.70 15.61
CA TYR A 205 -8.67 -19.81 15.00
C TYR A 205 -8.79 -20.11 13.51
N LYS A 206 -7.91 -19.52 12.69
CA LYS A 206 -7.73 -19.90 11.29
C LYS A 206 -6.93 -21.20 11.23
N ILE A 207 -7.34 -22.15 10.38
CA ILE A 207 -6.76 -23.50 10.33
C ILE A 207 -6.18 -23.88 8.95
N GLY A 208 -5.84 -22.88 8.14
CA GLY A 208 -5.17 -23.08 6.86
C GLY A 208 -4.21 -21.94 6.56
N ALA A 209 -3.04 -22.25 5.99
CA ALA A 209 -2.04 -21.27 5.57
C ALA A 209 -2.44 -20.50 4.30
N ASP A 210 -3.52 -20.90 3.62
CA ASP A 210 -3.99 -20.30 2.38
C ASP A 210 -4.93 -19.09 2.62
N THR A 211 -5.39 -18.46 1.55
CA THR A 211 -6.34 -17.35 1.61
C THR A 211 -7.78 -17.80 1.85
N LYS A 212 -8.05 -19.11 1.94
CA LYS A 212 -9.41 -19.61 2.18
C LYS A 212 -9.84 -19.26 3.60
N LYS A 213 -11.15 -19.11 3.74
CA LYS A 213 -11.80 -18.80 5.01
C LYS A 213 -12.16 -20.12 5.69
N THR A 214 -11.22 -20.67 6.45
CA THR A 214 -11.34 -21.91 7.22
C THR A 214 -11.03 -21.64 8.69
N TYR A 215 -12.07 -21.66 9.51
CA TYR A 215 -11.98 -21.26 10.92
C TYR A 215 -12.62 -22.30 11.84
N VAL A 216 -11.99 -22.56 12.99
CA VAL A 216 -12.54 -23.44 14.04
C VAL A 216 -12.68 -22.62 15.32
N LYS A 217 -13.77 -22.85 16.04
CA LYS A 217 -14.10 -22.09 17.25
C LYS A 217 -13.07 -22.36 18.35
N VAL A 218 -12.61 -21.32 19.06
CA VAL A 218 -11.59 -21.46 20.13
C VAL A 218 -12.04 -22.45 21.21
N ALA A 219 -13.30 -22.37 21.65
CA ALA A 219 -13.88 -23.26 22.66
C ALA A 219 -13.94 -24.75 22.28
N ASN A 220 -13.54 -25.14 21.06
CA ASN A 220 -13.41 -26.55 20.69
C ASN A 220 -11.99 -27.10 20.92
N PHE A 221 -11.05 -26.24 21.35
CA PHE A 221 -9.66 -26.58 21.71
C PHE A 221 -9.39 -26.49 23.22
N GLU A 222 -10.42 -26.16 24.00
CA GLU A 222 -10.40 -26.03 25.46
C GLU A 222 -11.24 -27.15 26.09
#